data_AF-A0A1Y1LZZ8-F1
#
_entry.id   AF-A0A1Y1LZZ8-F1
#
_cell.length_a   1.000
_cell.length_b   1.000
_cell.length_c   1.000
_cell.angle_alpha   90.00
_cell.angle_beta   90.00
_cell.angle_gamma   90.00
#
_symmetry.space_group_name_H-M   'P 1'
#
loop_
_entity.id
_entity.type
_entity.pdbx_description
1 polymer ?
#
loop_
_entity_poly.entity_id
_entity_poly.type
_entity_poly.pdbx_seq_one_letter_code
_entity_poly.pdbx_strand_id
1 'polypeptide(L)'
;TVRKRGFSLRIPFMEFLKRYKFLAFDFTEAVDITKENCRLLLIRLNMENWAIGKTKVFLKYYHEEYLSRLYEKQVKKIIKIQALIRSYLIKRKMAKKLTVDNKSKGEKERVDLIREEAAIVVQKAYRNYYGRKHHKGVPLDNDETKLASYFFNKW
;
A
#
# COMPACT_ATOMS: atom_id res chain seq x y z
N THR A 1 17.96 -57.22 -1.03
CA THR A 1 18.66 -55.91 -0.86
C THR A 1 17.97 -54.85 -1.68
N VAL A 2 17.96 -53.58 -1.23
CA VAL A 2 17.33 -52.41 -1.89
C VAL A 2 17.61 -52.32 -3.41
N ARG A 3 18.76 -52.84 -3.87
CA ARG A 3 19.13 -52.94 -5.29
C ARG A 3 18.15 -53.73 -6.19
N LYS A 4 17.35 -54.65 -5.63
CA LYS A 4 16.39 -55.49 -6.41
C LYS A 4 14.96 -54.91 -6.50
N ARG A 5 14.69 -53.72 -5.97
CA ARG A 5 13.31 -53.18 -5.79
C ARG A 5 12.92 -52.00 -6.69
N GLY A 6 13.72 -51.66 -7.71
CA GLY A 6 13.33 -50.63 -8.70
C GLY A 6 13.28 -49.19 -8.16
N PHE A 7 14.09 -48.85 -7.15
CA PHE A 7 14.22 -47.47 -6.68
C PHE A 7 15.14 -46.67 -7.61
N SER A 8 14.56 -45.74 -8.37
CA SER A 8 15.26 -44.88 -9.32
C SER A 8 16.08 -43.79 -8.64
N LEU A 9 15.57 -43.21 -7.54
CA LEU A 9 16.20 -42.09 -6.84
C LEU A 9 16.80 -42.52 -5.50
N ARG A 10 17.99 -41.98 -5.20
CA ARG A 10 18.72 -42.22 -3.95
C ARG A 10 19.26 -40.89 -3.43
N ILE A 11 18.55 -40.29 -2.49
CA ILE A 11 18.83 -38.93 -2.02
C ILE A 11 19.42 -39.00 -0.60
N PRO A 12 20.60 -38.42 -0.33
CA PRO A 12 21.12 -38.28 1.04
C PRO A 12 20.14 -37.53 1.95
N PHE A 13 20.12 -37.85 3.25
CA PHE A 13 19.20 -37.21 4.21
C PHE A 13 19.31 -35.68 4.22
N MET A 14 20.54 -35.16 4.19
CA MET A 14 20.82 -33.73 4.15
C MET A 14 20.15 -33.06 2.94
N GLU A 15 20.37 -33.61 1.74
CA GLU A 15 19.79 -33.09 0.51
C GLU A 15 18.27 -33.21 0.49
N PHE A 16 17.73 -34.33 0.99
CA PHE A 16 16.30 -34.58 1.04
C PHE A 16 15.57 -33.59 1.94
N LEU A 17 16.03 -33.40 3.18
CA LEU A 17 15.42 -32.46 4.11
C LEU A 17 15.64 -31.01 3.68
N LYS A 18 16.84 -30.66 3.20
CA LYS A 18 17.12 -29.30 2.71
C LYS A 18 16.15 -28.88 1.60
N ARG A 19 15.84 -29.80 0.67
CA ARG A 19 14.97 -29.51 -0.47
C ARG A 19 13.48 -29.55 -0.10
N TYR A 20 13.06 -30.53 0.70
CA TYR A 20 11.63 -30.83 0.84
C TYR A 20 11.04 -30.49 2.21
N LYS A 21 11.82 -30.09 3.23
CA LYS A 21 11.28 -29.82 4.58
C LYS A 21 10.14 -28.81 4.56
N PHE A 22 10.23 -27.77 3.74
CA PHE A 22 9.22 -26.72 3.69
C PHE A 22 7.86 -27.20 3.16
N LEU A 23 7.78 -28.40 2.56
CA LEU A 23 6.52 -28.99 2.09
C LEU A 23 5.69 -29.60 3.23
N ALA A 24 6.31 -29.96 4.35
CA ALA A 24 5.68 -30.75 5.41
C ALA A 24 5.98 -30.27 6.84
N PHE A 25 6.89 -29.32 7.00
CA PHE A 25 7.29 -28.74 8.28
C PHE A 25 7.01 -27.25 8.25
N ASP A 26 6.65 -26.71 9.42
CA ASP A 26 6.48 -25.28 9.57
C ASP A 26 7.83 -24.56 9.55
N PHE A 27 7.82 -23.29 9.18
CA PHE A 27 9.05 -22.49 9.10
C PHE A 27 9.73 -22.31 10.48
N THR A 28 8.95 -22.39 11.55
CA THR A 28 9.43 -22.29 12.95
C THR A 28 9.91 -23.63 13.51
N GLU A 29 9.65 -24.75 12.83
CA GLU A 29 10.03 -26.07 13.31
C GLU A 29 11.54 -26.31 13.04
N ALA A 30 12.31 -26.54 14.10
CA ALA A 30 13.71 -26.92 13.98
C ALA A 30 13.80 -28.39 13.54
N VAL A 31 14.26 -28.62 12.30
CA VAL A 31 14.36 -29.96 11.71
C VAL A 31 15.81 -30.37 11.57
N ASP A 32 16.26 -31.23 12.48
CA ASP A 32 17.60 -31.84 12.42
C ASP A 32 17.72 -32.84 11.26
N ILE A 33 18.94 -33.05 10.78
CA ILE A 33 19.24 -34.01 9.70
C ILE A 33 19.28 -35.43 10.29
N THR A 34 18.10 -35.98 10.57
CA THR A 34 17.94 -37.32 11.12
C THR A 34 17.15 -38.23 10.18
N LYS A 35 17.32 -39.54 10.38
CA LYS A 35 16.57 -40.56 9.65
C LYS A 35 15.07 -40.45 9.95
N GLU A 36 14.75 -40.12 11.20
CA GLU A 36 13.41 -39.97 11.76
C GLU A 36 12.69 -38.79 11.10
N ASN A 37 13.37 -37.65 10.93
CA ASN A 37 12.79 -36.49 10.25
C ASN A 37 12.57 -36.74 8.76
N CYS A 38 13.48 -37.46 8.10
CA CYS A 38 13.25 -37.91 6.72
C CYS A 38 12.01 -38.80 6.60
N ARG A 39 11.82 -39.72 7.57
CA ARG A 39 10.63 -40.58 7.64
C ARG A 39 9.36 -39.79 7.90
N LEU A 40 9.42 -38.85 8.84
CA LEU A 40 8.29 -38.00 9.23
C LEU A 40 7.83 -37.14 8.06
N LEU A 41 8.77 -36.59 7.28
CA LEU A 41 8.46 -35.86 6.04
C LEU A 41 7.61 -36.71 5.09
N LEU A 42 8.07 -37.93 4.79
CA LEU A 42 7.41 -38.84 3.86
C LEU A 42 6.00 -39.23 4.35
N ILE A 43 5.83 -39.43 5.66
CA ILE A 43 4.53 -39.74 6.28
C ILE A 43 3.60 -38.53 6.19
N ARG A 44 4.07 -37.32 6.53
CA ARG A 44 3.26 -36.09 6.45
C ARG A 44 2.83 -35.77 5.02
N LEU A 45 3.66 -36.13 4.03
CA LEU A 45 3.31 -36.03 2.61
C LEU A 45 2.46 -37.19 2.09
N ASN A 46 2.05 -38.11 2.97
CA ASN A 46 1.28 -39.31 2.63
C ASN A 46 1.87 -40.10 1.46
N MET A 47 3.20 -40.21 1.44
CA MET A 47 3.92 -40.97 0.41
C MET A 47 4.05 -42.42 0.86
N GLU A 48 3.86 -43.36 -0.06
CA GLU A 48 3.99 -44.80 0.18
C GLU A 48 5.14 -45.38 -0.65
N ASN A 49 5.48 -46.66 -0.45
CA ASN A 49 6.43 -47.38 -1.32
C ASN A 49 7.85 -46.76 -1.39
N TRP A 50 8.25 -46.00 -0.37
CA TRP A 50 9.63 -45.52 -0.18
C TRP A 50 10.43 -46.48 0.70
N ALA A 51 11.75 -46.34 0.70
CA ALA A 51 12.62 -47.02 1.66
C ALA A 51 13.64 -46.04 2.23
N ILE A 52 14.06 -46.26 3.48
CA ILE A 52 15.08 -45.45 4.16
C ILE A 52 16.24 -46.36 4.51
N GLY A 53 17.44 -46.04 4.00
CA GLY A 53 18.68 -46.73 4.33
C GLY A 53 19.37 -46.16 5.56
N LYS A 54 20.70 -46.36 5.65
CA LYS A 54 21.53 -45.78 6.72
C LYS A 54 21.68 -44.27 6.59
N THR A 55 21.86 -43.77 5.37
CA THR A 55 22.18 -42.36 5.09
C THR A 55 21.38 -41.75 3.95
N LYS A 56 20.53 -42.55 3.28
CA LYS A 56 19.82 -42.16 2.05
C LYS A 56 18.35 -42.57 2.09
N VAL A 57 17.50 -41.72 1.53
CA VAL A 57 16.12 -42.01 1.16
C VAL A 57 16.09 -42.59 -0.25
N PHE A 58 15.32 -43.65 -0.45
CA PHE A 58 15.14 -44.34 -1.72
C PHE A 58 13.71 -44.14 -2.20
N LEU A 59 13.58 -43.56 -3.40
CA LEU A 59 12.30 -43.21 -4.01
C LEU A 59 12.19 -43.82 -5.41
N LYS A 60 10.97 -44.17 -5.80
CA LYS A 60 10.63 -44.48 -7.20
C LYS A 60 10.44 -43.19 -8.01
N TYR A 61 10.52 -43.30 -9.34
CA TYR A 61 10.47 -42.15 -10.25
C TYR A 61 9.20 -41.27 -10.06
N TYR A 62 8.04 -41.87 -9.82
CA TYR A 62 6.79 -41.13 -9.67
C TYR A 62 6.74 -40.24 -8.41
N HIS A 63 7.60 -40.50 -7.41
CA HIS A 63 7.70 -39.62 -6.25
C HIS A 63 8.33 -38.27 -6.59
N GLU A 64 9.24 -38.23 -7.55
CA GLU A 64 9.85 -36.97 -7.99
C GLU A 64 8.80 -36.08 -8.65
N GLU A 65 7.98 -36.65 -9.53
CA GLU A 65 6.87 -35.92 -10.15
C GLU A 65 5.86 -35.43 -9.11
N TYR A 66 5.52 -36.27 -8.13
CA TYR A 66 4.62 -35.89 -7.02
C TYR A 66 5.18 -34.72 -6.20
N LEU A 67 6.46 -34.78 -5.81
CA LEU A 67 7.13 -33.73 -5.05
C LEU A 67 7.19 -32.41 -5.84
N SER A 68 7.45 -32.47 -7.14
CA SER A 68 7.44 -31.30 -8.03
C SER A 68 6.06 -30.64 -8.10
N ARG A 69 4.98 -31.43 -8.22
CA ARG A 69 3.61 -30.90 -8.22
C ARG A 69 3.25 -30.22 -6.89
N LEU A 70 3.65 -30.80 -5.75
CA LEU A 70 3.45 -30.18 -4.44
C LEU A 70 4.23 -28.87 -4.31
N TYR A 71 5.48 -28.86 -4.76
CA TYR A 71 6.34 -27.67 -4.79
C TYR A 71 5.67 -26.53 -5.56
N GLU A 72 5.23 -26.78 -6.80
CA GLU A 72 4.56 -25.79 -7.62
C GLU A 72 3.29 -25.24 -6.96
N LYS A 73 2.49 -26.11 -6.35
CA LYS A 73 1.26 -25.70 -5.64
C LYS A 73 1.59 -24.75 -4.49
N GLN A 74 2.64 -25.03 -3.72
CA GLN A 74 3.04 -24.19 -2.60
C GLN A 74 3.62 -22.85 -3.08
N VAL A 75 4.46 -22.85 -4.12
CA VAL A 75 4.99 -21.62 -4.73
C VAL A 75 3.86 -20.74 -5.25
N LYS A 76 2.85 -21.29 -5.91
CA LYS A 76 1.67 -20.53 -6.38
C LYS A 76 0.95 -19.81 -5.23
N LYS A 77 0.81 -20.47 -4.06
CA LYS A 77 0.23 -19.82 -2.87
C LYS A 77 1.11 -18.68 -2.35
N ILE A 78 2.43 -18.90 -2.26
CA ILE A 78 3.39 -17.88 -1.82
C ILE A 78 3.32 -16.66 -2.74
N ILE A 79 3.32 -16.85 -4.05
CA ILE A 79 3.21 -15.76 -5.03
C ILE A 79 1.93 -14.95 -4.82
N LYS A 80 0.78 -15.61 -4.58
CA LYS A 80 -0.49 -14.93 -4.28
C LYS A 80 -0.40 -14.07 -3.03
N ILE A 81 0.12 -14.61 -1.93
CA ILE A 81 0.29 -13.88 -0.67
C ILE A 81 1.22 -12.67 -0.87
N GLN A 82 2.36 -12.88 -1.54
CA GLN A 82 3.28 -11.78 -1.84
C GLN A 82 2.63 -10.68 -2.69
N ALA A 83 1.83 -11.05 -3.69
CA ALA A 83 1.11 -10.08 -4.53
C ALA A 83 0.11 -9.25 -3.71
N LEU A 84 -0.63 -9.90 -2.80
CA LEU A 84 -1.56 -9.21 -1.90
C LEU A 84 -0.82 -8.23 -0.97
N ILE A 85 0.29 -8.66 -0.36
CA ILE A 85 1.09 -7.80 0.51
C ILE A 85 1.65 -6.60 -0.26
N ARG A 86 2.24 -6.83 -1.44
CA ARG A 86 2.75 -5.74 -2.29
C ARG A 86 1.64 -4.75 -2.67
N SER A 87 0.47 -5.24 -3.07
CA SER A 87 -0.69 -4.41 -3.39
C SER A 87 -1.15 -3.58 -2.18
N TYR A 88 -1.24 -4.21 -1.00
CA TYR A 88 -1.60 -3.53 0.24
C TYR A 88 -0.61 -2.41 0.61
N LEU A 89 0.69 -2.67 0.53
CA LEU A 89 1.72 -1.69 0.83
C LEU A 89 1.65 -0.48 -0.11
N ILE A 90 1.42 -0.71 -1.41
CA ILE A 90 1.23 0.37 -2.40
C ILE A 90 0.00 1.20 -2.04
N LYS A 91 -1.16 0.56 -1.84
CA LYS A 91 -2.41 1.26 -1.48
C LYS A 91 -2.26 2.08 -0.20
N ARG A 92 -1.62 1.51 0.83
CA ARG A 92 -1.35 2.20 2.09
C ARG A 92 -0.45 3.43 1.89
N LYS A 93 0.58 3.32 1.05
CA LYS A 93 1.48 4.46 0.72
C LYS A 93 0.74 5.55 -0.06
N MET A 94 -0.09 5.17 -1.03
CA MET A 94 -0.90 6.11 -1.82
C MET A 94 -1.94 6.83 -0.95
N ALA A 95 -2.65 6.12 -0.09
CA ALA A 95 -3.62 6.71 0.83
C ALA A 95 -2.96 7.78 1.73
N LYS A 96 -1.79 7.47 2.30
CA LYS A 96 -1.01 8.46 3.07
C LYS A 96 -0.63 9.68 2.24
N LYS A 97 -0.18 9.49 1.00
CA LYS A 97 0.18 10.61 0.12
C LYS A 97 -1.04 11.49 -0.19
N LEU A 98 -2.17 10.89 -0.55
CA LEU A 98 -3.41 11.63 -0.81
C LEU A 98 -3.88 12.45 0.39
N THR A 99 -3.76 11.92 1.62
CA THR A 99 -4.12 12.69 2.82
C THR A 99 -3.23 13.92 3.02
N VAL A 100 -1.94 13.82 2.70
CA VAL A 100 -1.01 14.95 2.79
C VAL A 100 -1.29 15.97 1.69
N ASP A 101 -1.48 15.50 0.45
CA ASP A 101 -1.78 16.35 -0.71
C ASP A 101 -3.11 17.10 -0.53
N ASN A 102 -4.13 16.45 0.06
CA ASN A 102 -5.41 17.10 0.36
C ASN A 102 -5.29 18.14 1.47
N LYS A 103 -4.47 17.88 2.49
CA LYS A 103 -4.24 18.83 3.59
C LYS A 103 -3.53 20.10 3.08
N SER A 104 -2.48 19.94 2.27
CA SER A 104 -1.76 21.08 1.70
C SER A 104 -2.62 21.89 0.73
N LYS A 105 -3.49 21.23 -0.05
CA LYS A 105 -4.45 21.92 -0.91
C LYS A 105 -5.46 22.75 -0.11
N GLY A 106 -6.05 22.18 0.95
CA GLY A 106 -6.99 22.92 1.80
C GLY A 106 -6.36 24.10 2.56
N GLU A 107 -5.09 23.97 2.94
CA GLU A 107 -4.34 25.07 3.56
C GLU A 107 -4.07 26.22 2.56
N LYS A 108 -3.71 25.87 1.32
CA LYS A 108 -3.54 26.86 0.24
C LYS A 108 -4.84 27.60 -0.06
N GLU A 109 -5.96 26.89 -0.21
CA GLU A 109 -7.27 27.48 -0.45
C GLU A 109 -7.66 28.46 0.68
N ARG A 110 -7.40 28.11 1.95
CA ARG A 110 -7.59 29.03 3.08
C ARG A 110 -6.75 30.30 2.98
N VAL A 111 -5.47 30.17 2.63
CA VAL A 111 -4.56 31.33 2.50
C VAL A 111 -4.99 32.23 1.34
N ASP A 112 -5.40 31.65 0.22
CA ASP A 112 -5.85 32.41 -0.94
C ASP A 112 -7.16 33.17 -0.65
N LEU A 113 -8.11 32.55 0.08
CA LEU A 113 -9.32 33.24 0.56
C LEU A 113 -9.00 34.46 1.45
N ILE A 114 -8.10 34.29 2.43
CA ILE A 114 -7.69 35.40 3.32
C ILE A 114 -7.02 36.53 2.52
N ARG A 115 -6.21 36.19 1.50
CA ARG A 115 -5.57 37.17 0.62
C ARG A 115 -6.59 37.95 -0.20
N GLU A 116 -7.61 37.29 -0.73
CA GLU A 116 -8.69 37.94 -1.48
C GLU A 116 -9.50 38.89 -0.58
N GLU A 117 -9.87 38.45 0.63
CA GLU A 117 -10.56 39.29 1.62
C GLU A 117 -9.73 40.55 1.97
N ALA A 118 -8.43 40.37 2.24
CA ALA A 118 -7.53 41.49 2.51
C ALA A 118 -7.41 42.44 1.30
N ALA A 119 -7.33 41.90 0.08
CA ALA A 119 -7.27 42.70 -1.14
C ALA A 119 -8.52 43.56 -1.31
N ILE A 120 -9.72 43.02 -1.04
CA ILE A 120 -10.99 43.77 -1.12
C ILE A 120 -10.97 44.96 -0.15
N VAL A 121 -10.50 44.75 1.09
CA VAL A 121 -10.44 45.82 2.11
C VAL A 121 -9.50 46.94 1.64
N VAL A 122 -8.31 46.59 1.17
CA VAL A 122 -7.31 47.57 0.69
C VAL A 122 -7.83 48.33 -0.54
N GLN A 123 -8.38 47.61 -1.52
CA GLN A 123 -8.93 48.21 -2.74
C GLN A 123 -10.10 49.17 -2.43
N LYS A 124 -11.00 48.77 -1.53
CA LYS A 124 -12.12 49.60 -1.08
C LYS A 124 -11.63 50.86 -0.39
N ALA A 125 -10.66 50.73 0.52
CA ALA A 125 -10.05 51.88 1.21
C ALA A 125 -9.40 52.86 0.22
N TYR A 126 -8.66 52.34 -0.77
CA TYR A 126 -8.03 53.15 -1.81
C TYR A 126 -9.06 53.87 -2.68
N ARG A 127 -10.10 53.19 -3.19
CA ARG A 127 -11.17 53.81 -3.98
C ARG A 127 -11.86 54.93 -3.20
N ASN A 128 -12.15 54.72 -1.93
CA ASN A 128 -12.75 55.73 -1.05
C ASN A 128 -11.83 56.93 -0.82
N TYR A 129 -10.51 56.72 -0.68
CA TYR A 129 -9.54 57.80 -0.58
C TYR A 129 -9.46 58.60 -1.89
N TYR A 130 -9.35 57.91 -3.02
CA TYR A 130 -9.27 58.52 -4.34
C TYR A 130 -10.52 59.35 -4.65
N GLY A 131 -11.71 58.81 -4.42
CA GLY A 131 -12.98 59.54 -4.56
C GLY A 131 -13.01 60.80 -3.71
N ARG A 132 -12.60 60.72 -2.43
CA ARG A 132 -12.52 61.91 -1.55
C ARG A 132 -11.46 62.92 -1.95
N LYS A 133 -10.36 62.50 -2.59
CA LYS A 133 -9.31 63.42 -3.06
C LYS A 133 -9.75 64.17 -4.32
N HIS A 134 -10.47 63.49 -5.23
CA HIS A 134 -10.89 64.07 -6.51
C HIS A 134 -12.26 64.77 -6.49
N HIS A 135 -13.17 64.44 -5.54
CA HIS A 135 -14.42 65.21 -5.33
C HIS A 135 -14.25 66.50 -4.51
N LYS A 136 -13.08 66.75 -3.91
CA LYS A 136 -12.80 67.96 -3.12
C LYS A 136 -12.58 69.23 -3.96
N GLY A 137 -13.00 69.24 -5.23
CA GLY A 137 -12.81 70.36 -6.14
C GLY A 137 -14.03 70.73 -6.99
N VAL A 138 -15.21 70.15 -6.75
CA VAL A 138 -16.44 70.59 -7.43
C VAL A 138 -17.22 71.45 -6.42
N PRO A 139 -17.33 72.78 -6.64
CA PRO A 139 -18.26 73.59 -5.88
C PRO A 139 -19.65 73.01 -6.10
N LEU A 140 -20.34 72.65 -5.02
CA LEU A 140 -21.77 72.40 -5.07
C LEU A 140 -22.41 73.73 -5.50
N ASP A 141 -22.96 73.77 -6.72
CA ASP A 141 -23.69 74.93 -7.19
C ASP A 141 -24.88 75.15 -6.24
N ASN A 142 -24.96 76.35 -5.68
CA ASN A 142 -25.77 76.72 -4.50
C ASN A 142 -27.30 76.58 -4.68
N ASP A 143 -27.78 76.14 -5.84
CA ASP A 143 -29.20 76.05 -6.17
C ASP A 143 -29.80 74.66 -5.90
N GLU A 144 -29.04 73.57 -6.06
CA GLU A 144 -29.55 72.22 -5.77
C GLU A 144 -29.72 71.98 -4.26
N THR A 145 -28.82 72.54 -3.44
CA THR A 145 -28.90 72.48 -1.98
C THR A 145 -30.07 73.28 -1.41
N LYS A 146 -30.47 74.37 -2.07
CA LYS A 146 -31.65 75.16 -1.67
C LYS A 146 -32.95 74.44 -2.00
N LEU A 147 -33.03 73.78 -3.16
CA LEU A 147 -34.19 72.96 -3.53
C LEU A 147 -34.36 71.77 -2.58
N ALA A 148 -33.28 71.03 -2.30
CA ALA A 148 -33.33 69.92 -1.35
C ALA A 148 -33.76 70.34 0.06
N SER A 149 -33.27 71.50 0.54
CA SER A 149 -33.66 72.07 1.84
C SER A 149 -35.10 72.60 1.86
N TYR A 150 -35.63 73.10 0.73
CA TYR A 150 -37.02 73.56 0.62
C TYR A 150 -38.02 72.40 0.68
N PHE A 151 -37.71 71.26 0.04
CA PHE A 151 -38.59 70.08 0.08
C PHE A 151 -38.52 69.33 1.41
N PHE A 152 -37.38 69.34 2.10
CA PHE A 152 -37.22 68.66 3.39
C PHE A 152 -37.92 69.38 4.56
N ASN A 153 -38.11 70.71 4.50
CA ASN A 153 -38.75 71.48 5.57
C ASN A 153 -40.25 71.75 5.36
N LYS A 154 -40.85 71.20 4.29
CA LYS A 154 -42.27 71.44 3.93
C LYS A 154 -43.20 70.30 4.32
N TRP A 155 -42.68 69.19 4.87
CA TRP A 155 -43.44 68.06 5.41
C TRP A 155 -42.77 67.48 6.64
#